data_AF-A0A942N4M4-F1
#
_entry.id   AF-A0A942N4M4-F1
#
_cell.length_a   1.000
_cell.length_b   1.000
_cell.length_c   1.000
_cell.angle_alpha   90.00
_cell.angle_beta   90.00
_cell.angle_gamma   90.00
#
_symmetry.space_group_name_H-M   'P 1'
#
loop_
_entity.id
_entity.type
_entity.pdbx_description
1 polymer ?
#
loop_
_entity_poly.entity_id
_entity_poly.type
_entity_poly.pdbx_seq_one_letter_code
_entity_poly.pdbx_strand_id
1 'polypeptide(L)' 'MKYLEHYPNGKVKIQGILLDDQKDGEWLEFFPDGSLKNRKNFCQGIKHGVFEFYKENGELDFKLVYNQGRIKISNFKVK' A
#
# COMPACT_ATOMS: atom_id res chain seq x y z
N MET A 1 4.80 7.54 -14.65
CA MET A 1 4.03 8.74 -14.23
C MET A 1 3.77 8.69 -12.73
N LYS A 2 3.91 9.80 -12.00
CA LYS A 2 3.53 9.85 -10.58
C LYS A 2 2.01 9.92 -10.46
N TYR A 3 1.43 9.10 -9.59
CA TYR A 3 0.01 9.13 -9.22
C TYR A 3 -0.16 9.75 -7.83
N LEU A 4 -1.14 10.65 -7.69
CA LEU A 4 -1.52 11.27 -6.43
C LEU A 4 -3.04 11.41 -6.37
N GLU A 5 -3.62 10.95 -5.27
CA GLU A 5 -5.01 11.22 -4.89
C GLU A 5 -4.98 11.95 -3.54
N HIS A 6 -5.84 12.96 -3.36
CA HIS A 6 -5.95 13.73 -2.14
C HIS A 6 -7.32 13.55 -1.50
N TYR A 7 -7.37 13.63 -0.17
CA TYR A 7 -8.62 13.81 0.58
C TYR A 7 -9.19 15.22 0.35
N PRO A 8 -10.48 15.47 0.67
CA PRO A 8 -11.06 16.81 0.60
C PRO A 8 -10.34 17.86 1.45
N ASN A 9 -9.63 17.43 2.50
CA ASN A 9 -8.80 18.30 3.35
C ASN A 9 -7.43 18.64 2.74
N GLY A 10 -7.15 18.21 1.50
CA GLY A 10 -5.91 18.46 0.78
C GLY A 10 -4.75 17.52 1.11
N LYS A 11 -4.87 16.66 2.14
CA LYS A 11 -3.82 15.69 2.47
C LYS A 11 -3.79 14.54 1.46
N VAL A 12 -2.60 13.99 1.23
CA VAL A 12 -2.42 12.84 0.33
C VAL A 12 -3.17 11.63 0.88
N LYS A 13 -4.00 11.03 0.03
CA LYS A 13 -4.75 9.80 0.29
C LYS A 13 -4.03 8.59 -0.29
N ILE A 14 -3.58 8.69 -1.54
CA ILE A 14 -2.83 7.63 -2.23
C ILE A 14 -1.69 8.26 -3.01
N GLN A 15 -0.52 7.62 -3.00
CA GLN A 15 0.55 7.93 -3.93
C GLN A 15 1.25 6.67 -4.45
N GLY A 16 1.79 6.76 -5.66
CA GLY A 16 2.56 5.68 -6.26
C GLY A 16 3.03 6.03 -7.66
N ILE A 17 3.57 5.03 -8.36
CA ILE A 17 4.01 5.16 -9.74
C ILE A 17 3.13 4.31 -10.66
N LEU A 18 2.73 4.90 -11.78
CA LEU A 18 2.14 4.20 -12.92
C LEU A 18 3.21 4.03 -14.01
N LEU A 19 3.39 2.81 -14.49
CA LEU A 19 4.19 2.45 -15.66
C LEU A 19 3.26 1.75 -16.65
N ASP A 20 3.20 2.23 -17.89
CA ASP A 20 2.28 1.73 -18.93
C ASP A 20 0.82 1.59 -18.44
N ASP A 21 0.32 2.67 -17.80
CA ASP A 21 -1.00 2.76 -17.16
C ASP A 21 -1.29 1.74 -16.05
N GLN A 22 -0.26 1.04 -15.57
CA GLN A 22 -0.35 0.03 -14.54
C GLN A 22 0.44 0.41 -13.29
N LYS A 23 -0.03 -0.04 -12.12
CA LYS A 23 0.68 0.20 -10.85
C LYS A 23 2.05 -0.46 -10.87
N ASP A 24 3.08 0.29 -10.54
CA ASP A 24 4.43 -0.23 -10.47
C ASP A 24 5.16 0.31 -9.23
N GLY A 25 6.01 -0.53 -8.64
CA GLY A 25 6.76 -0.23 -7.42
C GLY A 25 5.86 -0.05 -6.18
N GLU A 26 6.30 0.84 -5.30
CA GLU A 26 5.64 1.11 -4.02
C GLU A 26 4.42 2.01 -4.20
N TRP A 27 3.33 1.61 -3.55
CA TRP A 27 2.08 2.33 -3.45
C TRP A 27 1.72 2.53 -1.98
N LEU A 28 1.56 3.79 -1.59
CA LEU A 28 1.25 4.20 -0.23
C LEU A 28 -0.18 4.73 -0.18
N GLU A 29 -0.90 4.32 0.85
CA GLU A 29 -2.23 4.83 1.22
C GLU A 29 -2.16 5.37 2.64
N PHE A 30 -2.80 6.50 2.88
CA PHE A 30 -2.76 7.20 4.17
C PHE A 30 -4.16 7.36 4.75
N PHE A 31 -4.25 7.46 6.07
CA PHE A 31 -5.44 7.89 6.78
C PHE A 31 -5.67 9.41 6.59
N PRO A 32 -6.88 9.95 6.87
CA PRO A 32 -7.17 11.37 6.73
C PRO A 32 -6.29 12.30 7.59
N ASP A 33 -5.69 11.77 8.67
CA ASP A 33 -4.74 12.49 9.51
C ASP A 33 -3.33 12.59 8.88
N GLY A 34 -3.04 11.78 7.85
CA GLY A 34 -1.76 11.68 7.15
C GLY A 34 -0.89 10.51 7.61
N SER A 35 -1.33 9.71 8.58
CA SER A 35 -0.61 8.52 9.03
C SER A 35 -0.68 7.41 7.96
N LEU A 36 0.34 6.56 7.91
CA LEU A 36 0.43 5.49 6.92
C LEU A 36 -0.64 4.44 7.23
N LYS A 37 -1.49 4.14 6.24
CA LYS A 37 -2.55 3.13 6.31
C LYS A 37 -2.11 1.83 5.67
N ASN A 38 -1.60 1.91 4.43
CA ASN A 38 -1.12 0.74 3.70
C ASN A 38 0.16 1.06 2.92
N ARG A 39 1.07 0.08 2.91
CA ARG A 39 2.22 0.04 1.99
C ARG A 39 2.12 -1.22 1.14
N LYS A 40 1.99 -1.04 -0.17
CA LYS A 40 1.71 -2.11 -1.14
C LYS A 40 2.76 -2.06 -2.24
N ASN A 41 3.15 -3.20 -2.79
CA ASN A 41 4.11 -3.27 -3.89
C ASN A 41 3.50 -3.94 -5.11
N PHE A 42 3.77 -3.38 -6.29
CA PHE A 42 3.28 -3.88 -7.56
C PHE A 42 4.42 -4.00 -8.57
N CYS A 43 4.28 -4.92 -9.51
CA CYS A 43 5.15 -5.04 -10.66
C CYS A 43 4.22 -5.20 -11.87
N GLN A 44 4.19 -4.20 -12.75
CA GLN A 44 3.31 -4.16 -13.93
C GLN A 44 1.85 -4.51 -13.59
N GLY A 45 1.27 -3.81 -12.61
CA GLY A 45 -0.11 -4.00 -12.16
C GLY A 45 -0.35 -5.22 -11.27
N ILE A 46 0.61 -6.15 -11.17
CA ILE A 46 0.48 -7.38 -10.42
C ILE A 46 1.02 -7.20 -9.00
N LYS A 47 0.25 -7.65 -7.99
CA LYS A 47 0.72 -7.63 -6.59
C LYS A 47 2.01 -8.43 -6.45
N HIS A 48 3.06 -7.81 -5.94
CA HIS A 48 4.37 -8.42 -5.80
C HIS A 48 5.08 -7.86 -4.56
N GLY A 49 5.76 -8.70 -3.78
CA GLY A 49 6.46 -8.27 -2.57
C GLY A 49 5.55 -8.12 -1.34
N VAL A 50 5.99 -7.32 -0.38
CA VAL A 50 5.34 -7.19 0.92
C VAL A 50 4.24 -6.13 0.88
N PHE A 51 3.09 -6.49 1.43
CA PHE A 51 1.95 -5.63 1.70
C PHE A 51 1.82 -5.50 3.21
N GLU A 52 1.80 -4.27 3.70
CA GLU A 52 1.69 -3.96 5.12
C GLU A 52 0.47 -3.10 5.35
N PHE A 53 -0.25 -3.44 6.41
CA PHE A 53 -1.49 -2.80 6.81
C PHE A 53 -1.30 -2.30 8.23
N TYR A 54 -1.65 -1.04 8.45
CA TYR A 54 -1.45 -0.34 9.71
C TYR A 54 -2.79 0.10 10.28
N LYS A 55 -2.88 0.12 11.61
CA LYS A 55 -3.98 0.73 12.35
C LYS A 55 -3.78 2.25 12.43
N GLU A 56 -4.82 2.98 12.78
CA GLU A 56 -4.76 4.46 12.93
C GLU A 56 -3.74 4.92 13.98
N ASN A 57 -3.44 4.09 14.98
CA ASN A 57 -2.40 4.37 15.98
C ASN A 57 -0.96 4.16 15.45
N GLY A 58 -0.78 3.81 14.17
CA GLY A 58 0.50 3.52 13.53
C GLY A 58 1.05 2.12 13.79
N GLU A 59 0.37 1.29 14.57
CA GLU A 59 0.76 -0.11 14.78
C GLU A 59 0.54 -0.91 13.50
N LEU A 60 1.53 -1.75 13.15
CA LEU A 60 1.37 -2.73 12.09
C LEU A 60 0.34 -3.79 12.51
N ASP A 61 -0.74 -3.90 11.74
CA ASP A 61 -1.81 -4.88 11.95
C ASP A 61 -1.38 -6.26 11.43
N PHE A 62 -1.07 -6.35 10.13
CA PHE A 62 -0.59 -7.59 9.52
C PHE A 62 0.23 -7.33 8.25
N LYS A 63 0.93 -8.38 7.81
CA LYS A 63 1.64 -8.39 6.52
C LYS A 63 1.21 -9.55 5.66
N LEU A 64 1.13 -9.29 4.36
CA LEU A 64 0.97 -10.31 3.32
C LEU A 64 2.19 -10.25 2.39
N VAL A 65 2.70 -11.41 1.98
CA VAL A 65 3.73 -11.51 0.95
C VAL A 65 3.08 -12.03 -0.32
N TYR A 66 3.15 -11.26 -1.39
CA TYR A 66 2.66 -11.66 -2.71
C TYR A 66 3.81 -12.03 -3.63
N ASN A 67 3.61 -13.04 -4.47
CA ASN A 67 4.43 -13.31 -5.63
C ASN A 67 3.54 -13.55 -6.84
N GLN A 68 3.67 -12.70 -7.86
CA GLN A 68 2.89 -12.78 -9.10
C GLN A 68 1.37 -12.89 -8.81
N GLY A 69 0.86 -12.02 -7.95
CA GLY A 69 -0.56 -11.95 -7.60
C GLY A 69 -1.03 -12.97 -6.56
N ARG A 70 -0.21 -13.98 -6.22
CA ARG A 70 -0.57 -15.03 -5.25
C ARG A 70 0.03 -14.74 -3.88
N ILE A 71 -0.76 -14.94 -2.83
CA ILE A 71 -0.28 -14.86 -1.45
C ILE A 71 0.64 -16.06 -1.19
N LYS A 72 1.85 -15.78 -0.71
CA LYS A 72 2.80 -16.80 -0.22
C LYS A 72 2.77 -16.95 1.29
N ILE A 73 2.67 -15.85 2.03
CA ILE A 73 2.73 -15.84 3.50
C ILE A 73 1.79 -14.76 4.03
N SER A 74 1.00 -15.11 5.04
CA SER A 74 0.25 -14.16 5.86
C SER A 74 0.73 -14.26 7.31
N ASN A 75 1.34 -13.20 7.82
CA ASN A 75 1.68 -13.13 9.24
C ASN A 75 0.67 -12.20 9.92
N PHE A 76 -0.25 -12.80 10.67
CA PHE A 76 -1.07 -12.10 11.65
C PHE A 76 -0.21 -11.93 12.90
N LYS A 77 0.29 -10.73 13.18
CA LYS A 77 0.78 -10.41 14.52
C LYS A 77 -0.36 -9.77 15.27
N VAL A 78 -1.25 -10.61 15.79
CA VAL A 78 -2.16 -10.19 16.85
C VAL A 78 -1.38 -10.37 18.16
N LYS A 79 -1.15 -9.25 18.86
CA LYS A 79 -0.89 -9.28 20.30
C LYS A 79 -2.22 -9.17 21.03
#